data_AF-A0A9P8BCL7-F1
#
_entry.id   AF-A0A9P8BCL7-F1
#
_cell.length_a   1.000
_cell.length_b   1.000
_cell.length_c   1.000
_cell.angle_alpha   90.00
_cell.angle_beta   90.00
_cell.angle_gamma   90.00
#
_symmetry.space_group_name_H-M   'P 1'
#
loop_
_entity.id
_entity.type
_entity.pdbx_description
1 polymer ?
#
loop_
_entity_poly.entity_id
_entity_poly.type
_entity_poly.pdbx_seq_one_letter_code
_entity_poly.pdbx_strand_id
1 'polypeptide(L)'
;MLCGGTISGMVVALSSVLKEVVENKDKVETYLAFGASRFEACKPIATEALRLALLPTINQMSVIGLISIPGMMTGALLGGSSLEQAAKLQMIIMFMINASTALAAIVATVLALLVIVDGEGRLRLDRIDSDEAWLWQVRDRAVGGVVHGVQGAGRKVIGLFRGRRDEDKQDEDAVDGVPQGQRDGERQPLLG
;
A
#
# COMPACT_ATOMS: atom_id res chain seq x y z
N MET A 1 7.06 25.53 -6.51
CA MET A 1 7.85 24.28 -6.70
C MET A 1 8.82 24.03 -5.55
N LEU A 2 9.53 25.05 -5.06
CA LEU A 2 10.56 24.87 -4.03
C LEU A 2 10.03 24.19 -2.75
N CYS A 3 8.98 24.73 -2.14
CA CYS A 3 8.34 24.13 -0.95
C CYS A 3 7.84 22.70 -1.19
N GLY A 4 7.27 22.42 -2.37
CA GLY A 4 6.74 21.10 -2.71
C GLY A 4 7.84 20.03 -2.79
N GLY A 5 8.97 20.36 -3.44
CA GLY A 5 10.13 19.47 -3.51
C GLY A 5 10.73 19.19 -2.14
N THR A 6 10.88 20.22 -1.31
CA THR A 6 11.38 20.07 0.07
C THR A 6 10.47 19.22 0.94
N ILE A 7 9.15 19.45 0.90
CA ILE A 7 8.20 18.71 1.73
C ILE A 7 8.18 17.25 1.31
N SER A 8 8.16 16.98 0.00
CA SER A 8 8.19 15.61 -0.51
C SER A 8 9.47 14.88 -0.09
N GLY A 9 10.64 15.51 -0.26
CA GLY A 9 11.92 14.91 0.17
C GLY A 9 11.99 14.71 1.68
N MET A 10 11.50 15.67 2.48
CA MET A 10 11.44 15.55 3.95
C MET A 10 10.53 14.41 4.40
N VAL A 11 9.35 14.27 3.79
CA VAL A 11 8.41 13.19 4.10
C VAL A 11 9.02 11.83 3.75
N VAL A 12 9.67 11.72 2.59
CA VAL A 12 10.36 10.48 2.20
C VAL A 12 11.48 10.16 3.20
N ALA A 13 12.32 11.14 3.56
CA ALA A 13 13.37 10.95 4.55
C ALA A 13 12.82 10.43 5.88
N LEU A 14 11.76 11.08 6.40
CA LEU A 14 11.15 10.72 7.68
C LEU A 14 10.55 9.31 7.64
N SER A 15 9.74 9.01 6.62
CA SER A 15 9.11 7.70 6.46
C SER A 15 10.14 6.59 6.29
N SER A 16 11.22 6.84 5.53
CA SER A 16 12.33 5.90 5.38
C SER A 16 13.07 5.65 6.69
N VAL A 17 13.35 6.69 7.49
CA VAL A 17 13.96 6.52 8.82
C VAL A 17 13.08 5.65 9.71
N LEU A 18 11.79 5.97 9.81
CA LEU A 18 10.84 5.24 10.66
C LEU A 18 10.77 3.76 10.25
N LYS A 19 10.62 3.51 8.95
CA LYS A 19 10.60 2.15 8.40
C LYS A 19 11.89 1.39 8.71
N GLU A 20 13.04 2.00 8.47
CA GLU A 20 14.34 1.34 8.64
C GLU A 20 14.69 1.05 10.10
N VAL A 21 14.27 1.91 11.04
CA VAL A 21 14.42 1.62 12.46
C VAL A 21 13.60 0.39 12.85
N VAL A 22 12.38 0.24 12.33
CA VAL A 22 11.51 -0.91 12.64
C VAL A 22 12.06 -2.19 12.03
N GLU A 23 12.47 -2.14 10.76
CA GLU A 23 13.00 -3.32 10.04
C GLU A 23 14.36 -3.78 10.59
N ASN A 24 15.23 -2.85 11.02
CA ASN A 24 16.57 -3.16 11.52
C ASN A 24 16.72 -3.03 13.04
N LYS A 25 15.62 -3.07 13.80
CA LYS A 25 15.62 -2.90 15.26
C LYS A 25 16.64 -3.81 15.97
N ASP A 26 16.70 -5.08 15.59
CA ASP A 26 17.54 -6.08 16.25
C ASP A 26 19.03 -5.75 16.07
N LYS A 27 19.39 -5.21 14.89
CA LYS A 27 20.76 -4.77 14.60
C LYS A 27 21.12 -3.53 15.41
N VAL A 28 20.22 -2.55 15.47
CA VAL A 28 20.43 -1.30 16.23
C VAL A 28 20.60 -1.62 17.72
N GLU A 29 19.75 -2.48 18.28
CA GLU A 29 19.86 -2.92 19.68
C GLU A 29 21.16 -3.70 19.93
N THR A 30 21.58 -4.56 18.99
CA THR A 30 22.84 -5.29 19.08
C THR A 30 24.03 -4.31 19.13
N TYR A 31 24.07 -3.31 18.26
CA TYR A 31 25.12 -2.29 18.29
C TYR A 31 25.15 -1.51 19.60
N LEU A 32 23.98 -1.12 20.12
CA LEU A 32 23.86 -0.43 21.40
C LEU A 32 24.31 -1.33 22.57
N ALA A 33 24.01 -2.62 22.54
CA ALA A 33 24.45 -3.60 23.53
C ALA A 33 25.98 -3.81 23.53
N PHE A 34 26.62 -3.69 22.36
CA PHE A 34 28.08 -3.67 22.23
C PHE A 34 28.72 -2.31 22.59
N GLY A 35 27.93 -1.33 23.03
CA GLY A 35 28.41 -0.02 23.48
C GLY A 35 28.61 1.02 22.39
N ALA A 36 28.07 0.80 21.18
CA ALA A 36 28.12 1.81 20.11
C ALA A 36 27.35 3.07 20.50
N SER A 37 27.84 4.24 20.07
CA SER A 37 27.10 5.49 20.24
C SER A 37 25.83 5.50 19.38
N ARG A 38 24.83 6.31 19.75
CA ARG A 38 23.58 6.45 18.97
C ARG A 38 23.84 6.80 17.51
N PHE A 39 24.79 7.69 17.27
CA PHE A 39 25.13 8.13 15.92
C PHE A 39 25.78 7.02 15.09
N GLU A 40 26.57 6.14 15.71
CA GLU A 40 27.14 4.98 15.04
C GLU A 40 26.09 3.91 14.74
N ALA A 41 25.24 3.58 15.71
CA ALA A 41 24.18 2.59 15.53
C ALA A 41 23.16 3.02 14.45
N CYS A 42 22.87 4.32 14.35
CA CYS A 42 21.89 4.85 13.39
C CYS A 42 22.49 5.38 12.08
N LYS A 43 23.82 5.42 11.93
CA LYS A 43 24.50 5.85 10.69
C LYS A 43 24.00 5.14 9.42
N PRO A 44 23.85 3.80 9.37
CA PRO A 44 23.36 3.13 8.17
C PRO A 44 21.92 3.54 7.82
N ILE A 45 21.06 3.69 8.83
CA ILE A 45 19.66 4.11 8.69
C ILE A 45 19.58 5.54 8.13
N ALA A 46 20.37 6.47 8.69
CA ALA A 46 20.41 7.85 8.24
C ALA A 46 20.88 7.96 6.79
N THR A 47 21.89 7.17 6.41
CA THR A 47 22.47 7.19 5.06
C THR A 47 21.47 6.72 4.02
N GLU A 48 20.75 5.63 4.31
CA GLU A 48 19.76 5.09 3.37
C GLU A 48 18.55 6.02 3.23
N ALA A 49 18.04 6.54 4.35
CA ALA A 49 16.93 7.50 4.30
C ALA A 49 17.27 8.76 3.51
N LEU A 50 18.48 9.31 3.69
CA LEU A 50 18.92 10.50 2.96
C LEU A 50 19.13 10.20 1.48
N ARG A 51 19.64 9.00 1.15
CA ARG A 51 19.78 8.54 -0.23
C ARG A 51 18.41 8.45 -0.92
N LEU A 52 17.43 7.83 -0.28
CA LEU A 52 16.07 7.71 -0.82
C LEU A 52 15.40 9.08 -1.02
N ALA A 53 15.61 10.01 -0.10
CA ALA A 53 15.04 11.36 -0.20
C ALA A 53 15.68 12.22 -1.31
N LEU A 54 16.97 12.06 -1.57
CA LEU A 54 17.72 12.92 -2.51
C LEU A 54 17.91 12.33 -3.90
N LEU A 55 17.76 11.02 -4.08
CA LEU A 55 17.86 10.38 -5.39
C LEU A 55 16.97 11.03 -6.47
N PRO A 56 15.68 11.36 -6.20
CA PRO A 56 14.82 11.97 -7.20
C PRO A 56 15.31 13.34 -7.67
N THR A 57 15.78 14.19 -6.75
CA THR A 57 16.24 15.55 -7.08
C THR A 57 17.55 15.51 -7.87
N ILE A 58 18.46 14.60 -7.51
CA ILE A 58 19.73 14.39 -8.22
C ILE A 58 19.46 13.88 -9.65
N ASN A 59 18.60 12.87 -9.80
CA ASN A 59 18.28 12.31 -11.12
C ASN A 59 17.63 13.36 -12.03
N GLN A 60 16.76 14.21 -11.50
CA GLN A 60 16.17 15.32 -12.26
C GLN A 60 17.23 16.34 -12.69
N MET A 61 18.17 16.71 -11.81
CA MET A 61 19.26 17.62 -12.17
C MET A 61 20.12 17.11 -13.32
N SER A 62 20.43 15.81 -13.35
CA SER A 62 21.21 15.21 -14.44
C SER A 62 20.51 15.29 -15.80
N VAL A 63 19.18 15.18 -15.82
CA VAL A 63 18.39 15.19 -17.07
C VAL A 63 18.24 16.60 -17.66
N ILE A 64 18.16 17.63 -16.81
CA ILE A 64 17.94 19.03 -17.22
C ILE A 64 19.10 19.58 -18.07
N GLY A 65 20.31 19.08 -17.87
CA GLY A 65 21.48 19.46 -18.65
C GLY A 65 21.68 18.66 -19.95
N LEU A 66 21.05 17.49 -20.07
CA LEU A 66 21.29 16.56 -21.18
C LEU A 66 20.20 16.58 -22.25
N ILE A 67 18.91 16.59 -21.85
CA ILE A 67 17.83 16.24 -22.78
C ILE A 67 16.61 17.18 -22.66
N SER A 68 16.38 17.80 -21.51
CA SER A 68 15.11 18.51 -21.25
C SER A 68 15.30 19.94 -20.78
N ILE A 69 14.75 20.90 -21.54
CA ILE A 69 14.51 22.25 -21.05
C ILE A 69 13.26 22.21 -20.15
N PRO A 70 13.38 22.54 -18.85
CA PRO A 70 12.24 22.54 -17.92
C PRO A 70 11.13 23.45 -18.43
N GLY A 71 9.86 23.05 -18.28
CA GLY A 71 8.72 23.80 -18.84
C GLY A 71 8.67 25.27 -18.42
N MET A 72 9.15 25.62 -17.22
CA MET A 72 9.23 27.01 -16.77
C MET A 72 10.32 27.80 -17.50
N MET A 73 11.46 27.16 -17.82
CA MET A 73 12.54 27.75 -18.60
C MET A 73 12.12 27.92 -20.07
N THR A 74 11.42 26.94 -20.65
CA THR A 74 10.83 27.06 -21.99
C THR A 74 9.79 28.19 -22.04
N GLY A 75 8.96 28.34 -21.01
CA GLY A 75 8.01 29.44 -20.92
C GLY A 75 8.69 30.82 -20.88
N ALA A 76 9.79 30.96 -20.14
CA ALA A 76 10.59 32.18 -20.14
C ALA A 76 11.21 32.46 -21.53
N LEU A 77 11.71 31.43 -22.21
CA LEU A 77 12.25 31.55 -23.57
C LEU A 77 11.19 32.01 -24.57
N LEU A 78 10.00 31.40 -24.54
CA LEU A 78 8.88 31.78 -25.41
C LEU A 78 8.35 33.20 -25.11
N GLY A 79 8.50 33.66 -23.88
CA GLY A 79 8.19 35.03 -23.46
C GLY A 79 9.21 36.09 -23.89
N GLY A 80 10.23 35.71 -24.67
CA GLY A 80 11.24 36.64 -25.21
C GLY A 80 12.44 36.89 -24.30
N SER A 81 12.63 36.10 -23.24
CA SER A 81 13.84 36.20 -22.41
C SER A 81 15.06 35.61 -23.11
N SER A 82 16.25 36.16 -22.84
CA SER A 82 17.50 35.64 -23.39
C SER A 82 17.84 34.27 -22.79
N LEU A 83 18.32 33.34 -23.63
CA LEU A 83 18.68 31.98 -23.23
C LEU A 83 19.73 31.94 -22.11
N GLU A 84 20.70 32.84 -22.18
CA GLU A 84 21.75 32.96 -21.16
C GLU A 84 21.15 33.28 -19.79
N GLN A 85 20.17 34.17 -19.74
CA GLN A 85 19.56 34.62 -18.49
C GLN A 85 18.59 33.57 -17.93
N ALA A 86 17.82 32.91 -18.79
CA ALA A 86 16.96 31.80 -18.42
C ALA A 86 17.76 30.61 -17.85
N ALA A 87 18.90 30.27 -18.46
CA ALA A 87 19.77 29.19 -17.99
C ALA A 87 20.39 29.48 -16.61
N LYS A 88 20.89 30.71 -16.39
CA LYS A 88 21.44 31.13 -15.09
C LYS A 88 20.40 31.03 -13.97
N LEU A 89 19.19 31.50 -14.22
CA LEU A 89 18.10 31.43 -13.24
C LEU A 89 17.72 29.98 -12.92
N GLN A 90 17.64 29.13 -13.94
CA GLN A 90 17.29 27.72 -13.77
C GLN A 90 18.32 26.97 -12.92
N MET A 91 19.62 27.24 -13.10
CA MET A 91 20.68 26.67 -12.25
C MET A 91 20.54 27.11 -10.79
N ILE A 92 20.25 28.40 -10.55
CA ILE A 92 20.04 28.94 -9.19
C ILE A 92 18.83 28.25 -8.53
N ILE A 93 17.72 28.11 -9.25
CA ILE A 93 16.50 27.46 -8.72
C ILE A 93 16.78 26.01 -8.38
N MET A 94 17.43 25.25 -9.26
CA MET A 94 17.75 23.85 -9.02
C MET A 94 18.66 23.69 -7.82
N PHE A 95 19.72 24.49 -7.72
CA PHE A 95 20.59 24.51 -6.54
C PHE A 95 19.80 24.78 -5.25
N MET A 96 18.91 25.78 -5.26
CA MET A 96 18.13 26.16 -4.09
C MET A 96 17.14 25.06 -3.67
N ILE A 97 16.50 24.37 -4.63
CA ILE A 97 15.63 23.22 -4.36
C ILE A 97 16.43 22.08 -3.72
N ASN A 98 17.59 21.75 -4.27
CA ASN A 98 18.39 20.65 -3.75
C ASN A 98 18.98 20.97 -2.36
N ALA A 99 19.52 22.18 -2.18
CA ALA A 99 20.06 22.63 -0.90
C ALA A 99 19.00 22.64 0.20
N SER A 100 17.81 23.18 -0.09
CA SER A 100 16.71 23.21 0.88
C SER A 100 16.19 21.80 1.19
N THR A 101 16.08 20.93 0.18
CA THR A 101 15.61 19.54 0.38
C THR A 101 16.63 18.73 1.18
N ALA A 102 17.92 18.85 0.88
CA ALA A 102 18.99 18.21 1.63
C ALA A 102 19.02 18.68 3.08
N LEU A 103 18.93 19.99 3.32
CA LEU A 103 18.92 20.52 4.68
C LEU A 103 17.69 20.02 5.45
N ALA A 104 16.50 20.09 4.85
CA ALA A 104 15.26 19.62 5.47
C ALA A 104 15.32 18.12 5.78
N ALA A 105 15.83 17.30 4.87
CA ALA A 105 15.97 15.86 5.06
C ALA A 105 16.98 15.53 6.18
N ILE A 106 18.14 16.19 6.21
CA ILE A 106 19.14 16.00 7.28
C ILE A 106 18.55 16.37 8.64
N VAL A 107 17.91 17.54 8.75
CA VAL A 107 17.30 18.00 10.00
C VAL A 107 16.20 17.04 10.44
N ALA A 108 15.32 16.62 9.53
CA ALA A 108 14.26 15.67 9.84
C ALA A 108 14.81 14.31 10.30
N THR A 109 15.82 13.77 9.62
CA THR A 109 16.48 12.51 9.99
C THR A 109 17.15 12.61 11.36
N VAL A 110 17.92 13.68 11.63
CA VAL A 110 18.60 13.86 12.92
C VAL A 110 17.58 14.00 14.04
N LEU A 111 16.54 14.81 13.86
CA LEU A 111 15.49 14.98 14.86
C LEU A 111 14.73 13.67 15.10
N ALA A 112 14.39 12.92 14.06
CA ALA A 112 13.74 11.62 14.20
C ALA A 112 14.59 10.64 15.02
N LEU A 113 15.89 10.54 14.72
CA LEU A 113 16.80 9.65 15.45
C LEU A 113 16.97 10.08 16.93
N LEU A 114 17.01 11.38 17.22
CA LEU A 114 17.06 11.89 18.59
C LEU A 114 15.76 11.63 19.37
N VAL A 115 14.62 11.60 18.68
CA VAL A 115 13.30 11.33 19.30
C VAL A 115 13.10 9.83 19.56
N ILE A 116 13.64 8.98 18.69
CA ILE A 116 13.50 7.52 18.72
C ILE A 116 14.52 6.86 19.65
N VAL A 117 15.77 7.34 19.67
CA VAL A 117 16.86 6.76 20.45
C VAL A 117 17.13 7.62 21.69
N ASP A 118 16.75 7.09 22.84
CA ASP A 118 16.74 7.83 24.10
C ASP A 118 18.16 8.01 24.70
N GLY A 119 18.29 9.03 25.56
CA GLY A 119 19.42 9.47 26.41
C GLY A 119 20.35 8.39 26.95
N GLU A 120 19.83 7.19 27.14
CA GLU A 120 20.49 6.06 27.78
C GLU A 120 20.79 4.90 26.82
N GLY A 121 20.69 5.10 25.50
CA GLY A 121 20.96 4.06 24.52
C GLY A 121 19.82 3.03 24.42
N ARG A 122 18.59 3.42 24.75
CA ARG A 122 17.39 2.58 24.62
C ARG A 122 16.61 2.99 23.38
N LEU A 123 16.24 2.01 22.56
CA LEU A 123 15.40 2.21 21.40
C LEU A 123 13.94 2.29 21.85
N ARG A 124 13.31 3.47 21.78
CA ARG A 124 11.89 3.63 22.14
C ARG A 124 11.01 3.34 20.92
N LEU A 125 10.78 2.05 20.64
CA LEU A 125 9.79 1.63 19.63
C LEU A 125 8.35 2.00 20.01
N ASP A 126 8.10 2.24 21.30
CA ASP A 126 6.81 2.64 21.89
C ASP A 126 6.23 3.95 21.28
N ARG A 127 7.05 4.72 20.55
CA ARG A 127 6.62 5.91 19.79
C ARG A 127 6.42 5.68 18.30
N ILE A 128 6.94 4.58 17.76
CA ILE A 128 6.80 4.22 16.34
C ILE A 128 5.59 3.31 16.12
N ASP A 129 5.00 2.79 17.19
CA ASP A 129 3.72 2.10 17.13
C ASP A 129 2.64 3.10 16.73
N SER A 130 2.51 3.25 15.41
CA SER A 130 1.26 3.63 14.78
C SER A 130 0.36 2.47 15.09
N ASP A 131 -0.47 2.65 16.10
CA ASP A 131 -1.51 1.73 16.51
C ASP A 131 -2.46 1.53 15.31
N GLU A 132 -2.04 0.72 14.34
CA GLU A 132 -2.87 0.21 13.24
C GLU A 132 -3.81 -0.90 13.76
N ALA A 133 -3.97 -0.99 15.09
CA ALA A 133 -4.80 -1.97 15.76
C ALA A 133 -6.30 -1.77 15.50
N TRP A 134 -6.77 -0.52 15.33
CA TRP A 134 -8.21 -0.28 15.12
C TRP A 134 -8.67 -0.65 13.71
N LEU A 135 -7.92 -0.26 12.67
CA LEU A 135 -8.35 -0.42 11.29
C LEU A 135 -8.37 -1.89 10.85
N TRP A 136 -7.41 -2.70 11.30
CA TRP A 136 -7.43 -4.15 11.04
C TRP A 136 -8.54 -4.88 11.81
N GLN A 137 -8.83 -4.50 13.07
CA GLN A 137 -9.94 -5.09 13.84
C GLN A 137 -11.31 -4.74 13.27
N VAL A 138 -11.48 -3.50 12.79
CA VAL A 138 -12.72 -3.06 12.12
C VAL A 138 -12.87 -3.74 10.77
N ARG A 139 -11.78 -3.87 10.01
CA ARG A 139 -11.79 -4.58 8.73
C ARG A 139 -12.12 -6.05 8.91
N ASP A 140 -11.51 -6.75 9.87
CA ASP A 140 -11.83 -8.16 10.13
C ASP A 140 -13.26 -8.36 10.66
N ARG A 141 -13.78 -7.44 11.50
CA ARG A 141 -15.20 -7.46 11.89
C ARG A 141 -16.13 -7.23 10.70
N ALA A 142 -15.80 -6.28 9.83
CA ALA A 142 -16.61 -5.96 8.65
C ALA A 142 -16.58 -7.11 7.63
N VAL A 143 -15.40 -7.67 7.36
CA VAL A 143 -15.21 -8.82 6.46
C VAL A 143 -15.92 -10.06 7.03
N GLY A 144 -15.77 -10.35 8.33
CA GLY A 144 -16.48 -11.44 8.99
C GLY A 144 -18.00 -11.29 8.95
N GLY A 145 -18.52 -10.08 9.16
CA GLY A 145 -19.94 -9.76 9.06
C GLY A 145 -20.51 -9.93 7.65
N VAL A 146 -19.77 -9.50 6.62
CA VAL A 146 -20.17 -9.66 5.21
C VAL A 146 -20.13 -11.13 4.81
N VAL A 147 -19.09 -11.87 5.18
CA VAL A 147 -18.96 -13.31 4.87
C VAL A 147 -20.11 -14.09 5.52
N HIS A 148 -20.42 -13.83 6.79
CA HIS A 148 -21.56 -14.48 7.48
C HIS A 148 -22.91 -14.10 6.86
N GLY A 149 -23.10 -12.83 6.46
CA GLY A 149 -24.30 -12.38 5.77
C GLY A 149 -24.51 -13.05 4.42
N VAL A 150 -23.43 -13.19 3.63
CA VAL A 150 -23.43 -13.87 2.33
C VAL A 150 -23.67 -15.37 2.49
N GLN A 151 -23.03 -16.02 3.48
CA GLN A 151 -23.24 -17.45 3.74
C GLN A 151 -24.67 -17.74 4.21
N GLY A 152 -25.25 -16.87 5.05
CA GLY A 152 -26.63 -16.97 5.51
C GLY A 152 -27.64 -16.77 4.37
N ALA A 153 -27.42 -15.78 3.50
CA ALA A 153 -28.24 -15.55 2.31
C ALA A 153 -28.15 -16.71 1.32
N GLY A 154 -26.94 -17.23 1.07
CA GLY A 154 -26.73 -18.39 0.19
C GLY A 154 -27.46 -19.64 0.70
N ARG A 155 -27.42 -19.92 2.01
CA ARG A 155 -28.19 -21.03 2.62
C ARG A 155 -29.70 -20.85 2.47
N LYS A 156 -30.20 -19.61 2.63
CA LYS A 156 -31.63 -19.30 2.51
C LYS A 156 -32.11 -19.42 1.06
N VAL A 157 -31.31 -18.99 0.09
CA VAL A 157 -31.58 -19.14 -1.34
C VAL A 157 -31.55 -20.61 -1.77
N ILE A 158 -30.56 -21.39 -1.31
CA ILE A 158 -30.49 -22.83 -1.58
C ILE A 158 -31.67 -23.58 -0.95
N GLY A 159 -32.09 -23.18 0.26
CA GLY A 159 -33.28 -23.72 0.91
C GLY A 159 -34.57 -23.40 0.15
N LEU A 160 -34.72 -22.16 -0.34
CA LEU A 160 -35.88 -21.75 -1.15
C LEU A 160 -35.93 -22.47 -2.50
N PHE A 161 -34.77 -22.67 -3.15
CA PHE A 161 -34.70 -23.39 -4.42
C PHE A 161 -34.99 -24.88 -4.27
N ARG A 162 -34.66 -25.47 -3.12
CA ARG A 162 -34.96 -26.88 -2.85
C ARG A 162 -36.44 -27.11 -2.50
N GLY A 163 -37.09 -26.16 -1.80
CA GLY A 163 -38.53 -26.24 -1.53
C GLY A 163 -39.40 -26.15 -2.79
N ARG A 164 -38.98 -25.36 -3.78
CA ARG A 164 -39.74 -25.20 -5.04
C ARG A 164 -39.67 -26.40 -5.98
N ARG A 165 -38.69 -27.30 -5.78
CA ARG A 165 -38.55 -28.55 -6.56
C ARG A 165 -39.45 -29.68 -6.04
N ASP A 166 -39.92 -29.58 -4.80
CA ASP A 166 -40.88 -30.53 -4.22
C ASP A 166 -42.34 -30.13 -4.55
N GLU A 167 -42.63 -28.84 -4.80
CA GLU A 167 -43.95 -28.39 -5.30
C GLU A 167 -44.18 -28.81 -6.77
N ASP A 168 -43.18 -28.72 -7.65
CA ASP A 168 -43.32 -29.19 -9.05
C ASP A 168 -43.56 -30.71 -9.16
N LYS A 169 -43.12 -31.50 -8.17
CA LYS A 169 -43.37 -32.96 -8.13
C LYS A 169 -44.80 -33.31 -7.73
N GLN A 170 -45.50 -32.46 -6.98
CA GLN A 170 -46.90 -32.72 -6.60
C GLN A 170 -47.88 -32.39 -7.72
N ASP A 171 -47.52 -31.49 -8.63
CA ASP A 171 -48.34 -31.20 -9.82
C ASP A 171 -48.10 -32.20 -10.97
N GLU A 172 -46.92 -32.81 -11.10
CA GLU A 172 -46.67 -33.91 -12.06
C GLU A 172 -47.42 -35.21 -11.70
N ASP A 173 -47.48 -35.58 -10.41
CA ASP A 173 -48.17 -36.81 -9.97
C ASP A 173 -49.71 -36.72 -10.06
N ALA A 174 -50.27 -35.51 -10.21
CA ALA A 174 -51.72 -35.30 -10.38
C ALA A 174 -52.18 -35.37 -11.84
N VAL A 175 -51.27 -35.28 -12.82
CA VAL A 175 -51.61 -35.22 -14.25
C VAL A 175 -51.38 -36.54 -14.99
N ASP A 176 -50.49 -37.42 -14.50
CA ASP A 176 -50.14 -38.70 -15.15
C ASP A 176 -50.96 -39.92 -14.69
N GLY A 177 -52.19 -39.70 -14.25
CA GLY A 177 -53.16 -40.75 -13.93
C GLY A 177 -53.90 -41.29 -15.16
N VAL A 178 -53.21 -41.90 -16.14
CA VAL A 178 -53.85 -42.63 -17.25
C VAL A 178 -53.17 -44.00 -17.47
N PRO A 179 -53.94 -45.11 -17.57
CA PRO A 179 -53.47 -46.46 -17.27
C PRO A 179 -52.74 -47.12 -18.43
N GLN A 180 -51.57 -47.71 -18.15
CA GLN A 180 -50.90 -48.62 -19.08
C GLN A 180 -51.30 -50.07 -18.78
N GLY A 181 -52.27 -50.54 -19.54
CA GLY A 181 -52.53 -51.95 -19.78
C GLY A 181 -52.08 -52.36 -21.18
N GLN A 182 -51.52 -53.57 -21.27
CA GLN A 182 -51.31 -54.38 -22.47
C GLN A 182 -50.16 -54.03 -23.42
N ARG A 183 -49.11 -54.85 -23.34
CA ARG A 183 -48.67 -55.85 -24.33
C ARG A 183 -47.32 -56.41 -23.83
N ASP A 184 -47.03 -57.70 -23.76
CA ASP A 184 -47.43 -58.86 -24.53
C ASP A 184 -47.14 -60.14 -23.73
N GLY A 185 -47.70 -61.27 -24.16
CA GLY A 185 -46.99 -62.55 -23.99
C GLY A 185 -47.83 -63.72 -23.50
N GLU A 186 -48.61 -64.26 -24.43
CA GLU A 186 -49.12 -65.62 -24.45
C GLU A 186 -48.33 -66.65 -23.61
N ARG A 187 -49.04 -67.27 -22.67
CA ARG A 187 -48.98 -68.73 -22.50
C ARG A 187 -50.40 -69.27 -22.61
N GLN A 188 -50.65 -69.96 -23.72
CA GLN A 188 -51.81 -70.83 -23.96
C GLN A 188 -51.76 -72.07 -23.02
N PRO A 189 -52.63 -73.09 -23.19
CA PRO A 189 -54.08 -73.10 -22.96
C PRO A 189 -54.47 -74.34 -22.09
N LEU A 190 -55.59 -74.37 -21.36
CA LEU A 190 -56.20 -75.65 -20.93
C LEU A 190 -57.71 -75.55 -20.65
N LEU A 191 -58.46 -76.30 -21.47
CA LEU A 191 -59.60 -77.18 -21.14
C LEU A 191 -60.88 -76.61 -20.49
N GLY A 192 -62.02 -76.83 -21.19
CA GLY A 192 -63.37 -76.74 -20.63
C GLY A 192 -64.43 -76.44 -21.68
#